data_AF-A0A7U0QRW3-F1
#
_entry.id   AF-A0A7U0QRW3-F1
#
_cell.length_a   1.000
_cell.length_b   1.000
_cell.length_c   1.000
_cell.angle_alpha   90.00
_cell.angle_beta   90.00
_cell.angle_gamma   90.00
#
_symmetry.space_group_name_H-M   'P 1'
#
loop_
_entity.id
_entity.type
_entity.pdbx_description
1 polymer ?
#
loop_
_entity_poly.entity_id
_entity_poly.type
_entity_poly.pdbx_seq_one_letter_code
_entity_poly.pdbx_strand_id
1 'polypeptide(L)'
;MSKKYLMVFLLLLLMGWDMSLRAGMEEAEQAKKRLALIWPDYTVMEESEEDFIVALAHKCELYHVPQVRKSVEDCLRRAANDPTTKIPRSIDRESAPALFEALLVEAGVPPNM
;
A
#
# COMPACT_ATOMS: atom_id res chain seq x y z
N MET A 1 -36.21 -2.34 -23.26
CA MET A 1 -35.84 -1.80 -21.93
C MET A 1 -36.41 -0.37 -21.83
N SER A 2 -37.34 -0.10 -20.92
CA SER A 2 -38.00 1.23 -20.88
C SER A 2 -37.01 2.32 -20.46
N LYS A 3 -37.10 3.52 -21.04
CA LYS A 3 -36.22 4.68 -20.80
C LYS A 3 -36.07 5.00 -19.30
N LYS A 4 -37.11 4.70 -18.50
CA LYS A 4 -37.11 4.82 -17.04
C LYS A 4 -36.10 3.89 -16.36
N TYR A 5 -36.01 2.62 -16.77
CA TYR A 5 -35.05 1.67 -16.19
C TYR A 5 -33.61 2.00 -16.58
N LEU A 6 -33.40 2.49 -17.81
CA LEU A 6 -32.08 2.94 -18.25
C LEU A 6 -31.58 4.12 -17.40
N MET A 7 -32.47 5.08 -17.10
CA MET A 7 -32.13 6.24 -16.27
C MET A 7 -31.84 5.87 -14.81
N VAL A 8 -32.62 4.95 -14.23
CA VAL A 8 -32.36 4.43 -12.88
C VAL A 8 -31.04 3.67 -12.80
N PHE A 9 -30.74 2.84 -13.80
CA PHE A 9 -29.47 2.09 -13.85
C PHE A 9 -28.26 3.02 -13.97
N LEU A 10 -28.37 4.08 -14.78
CA LEU A 10 -27.33 5.09 -14.95
C LEU A 10 -27.05 5.85 -13.64
N LEU A 11 -28.11 6.20 -12.89
CA LEU A 11 -27.97 6.84 -11.58
C LEU A 11 -27.27 5.94 -10.56
N LEU A 12 -27.59 4.64 -10.54
CA LEU A 12 -26.95 3.67 -9.66
C LEU A 12 -25.45 3.51 -9.97
N LEU A 13 -25.08 3.48 -11.26
CA LEU A 13 -23.68 3.42 -11.67
C LEU A 13 -22.89 4.68 -11.25
N LEU A 14 -23.48 5.87 -11.39
CA LEU A 14 -22.84 7.13 -10.99
C LEU A 14 -22.64 7.22 -9.48
N MET A 15 -23.63 6.81 -8.68
CA MET A 15 -23.51 6.77 -7.22
C MET A 15 -22.46 5.73 -6.77
N GLY A 16 -22.42 4.56 -7.42
CA GLY A 16 -21.43 3.53 -7.13
C GLY A 16 -19.99 3.98 -7.43
N TRP A 17 -19.79 4.75 -8.51
CA TRP A 17 -18.49 5.31 -8.86
C TRP A 17 -18.01 6.32 -7.80
N ASP A 18 -18.85 7.28 -7.43
CA ASP A 18 -18.46 8.34 -6.47
C ASP A 18 -18.07 7.75 -5.09
N MET A 19 -18.82 6.77 -4.60
CA MET A 19 -18.51 6.06 -3.35
C MET A 19 -17.19 5.28 -3.44
N SER A 20 -16.92 4.61 -4.56
CA SER A 20 -15.67 3.86 -4.77
C SER A 20 -14.44 4.77 -4.75
N LEU A 21 -14.51 5.94 -5.39
CA LEU A 21 -13.39 6.89 -5.40
C LEU A 21 -13.09 7.43 -4.00
N ARG A 22 -14.13 7.78 -3.22
CA ARG A 22 -13.94 8.28 -1.85
C ARG A 22 -13.33 7.21 -0.94
N ALA A 23 -13.82 5.97 -1.03
CA ALA A 23 -13.27 4.85 -0.28
C ALA A 23 -11.78 4.67 -0.59
N GLY A 24 -11.38 4.64 -1.87
CA GLY A 24 -9.97 4.49 -2.26
C GLY A 24 -9.08 5.64 -1.79
N MET A 25 -9.58 6.88 -1.75
CA MET A 25 -8.83 8.02 -1.21
C MET A 25 -8.62 7.91 0.31
N GLU A 26 -9.64 7.49 1.05
CA GLU A 26 -9.53 7.27 2.49
C GLU A 26 -8.54 6.15 2.81
N GLU A 27 -8.57 5.05 2.06
CA GLU A 27 -7.63 3.93 2.20
C GLU A 27 -6.18 4.40 1.94
N ALA A 28 -5.95 5.15 0.87
CA ALA A 28 -4.63 5.70 0.55
C ALA A 28 -4.11 6.63 1.67
N GLU A 29 -4.96 7.50 2.19
CA GLU A 29 -4.60 8.41 3.29
C GLU A 29 -4.27 7.64 4.58
N GLN A 30 -5.02 6.59 4.88
CA GLN A 30 -4.77 5.71 6.02
C GLN A 30 -3.46 4.92 5.86
N ALA A 31 -3.15 4.43 4.66
CA ALA A 31 -1.88 3.78 4.38
C ALA A 31 -0.70 4.75 4.57
N LYS A 32 -0.80 5.98 4.04
CA LYS A 32 0.23 7.03 4.21
C LYS A 32 0.54 7.32 5.68
N LYS A 33 -0.49 7.48 6.52
CA LYS A 33 -0.32 7.71 7.97
C LYS A 33 0.43 6.59 8.69
N ARG A 34 0.35 5.36 8.17
CA ARG A 34 1.05 4.18 8.72
C ARG A 34 2.47 4.08 8.21
N LEU A 35 2.69 4.35 6.93
CA LEU A 35 4.05 4.48 6.37
C LEU A 35 4.85 5.58 7.07
N ALA A 36 4.20 6.70 7.40
CA ALA A 36 4.80 7.82 8.13
C ALA A 36 5.36 7.46 9.52
N LEU A 37 4.97 6.30 10.10
CA LEU A 37 5.55 5.81 11.35
C LEU A 37 6.99 5.28 11.17
N ILE A 38 7.34 4.86 9.94
CA ILE A 38 8.67 4.35 9.60
C ILE A 38 9.43 5.41 8.81
N TRP A 39 8.82 5.91 7.73
CA TRP A 39 9.37 6.91 6.82
C TRP A 39 8.49 8.17 6.82
N PRO A 40 8.83 9.21 7.59
CA PRO A 40 8.02 10.43 7.69
C PRO A 40 7.80 11.13 6.35
N ASP A 41 8.79 11.02 5.46
CA ASP A 41 8.70 11.42 4.07
C ASP A 41 9.27 10.29 3.22
N TYR A 42 8.41 9.48 2.61
CA TYR A 42 8.82 8.38 1.73
C TYR A 42 8.98 8.84 0.27
N THR A 43 8.62 10.10 -0.05
CA THR A 43 8.70 10.64 -1.41
C THR A 43 10.10 11.12 -1.79
N VAL A 44 11.02 11.16 -0.82
CA VAL A 44 12.45 11.42 -1.03
C VAL A 44 13.26 10.16 -1.35
N MET A 45 12.62 8.98 -1.30
CA MET A 45 13.22 7.72 -1.73
C MET A 45 13.49 7.72 -3.23
N GLU A 46 14.32 6.78 -3.71
CA GLU A 46 14.33 6.53 -5.15
C GLU A 46 12.96 6.03 -5.61
N GLU A 47 12.52 6.43 -6.82
CA GLU A 47 11.20 6.09 -7.37
C GLU A 47 10.92 4.58 -7.31
N SER A 48 11.94 3.75 -7.55
CA SER A 48 11.80 2.29 -7.50
C SER A 48 11.59 1.73 -6.08
N GLU A 49 12.12 2.40 -5.05
CA GLU A 49 11.96 2.03 -3.64
C GLU A 49 10.61 2.51 -3.12
N GLU A 50 10.17 3.71 -3.51
CA GLU A 50 8.82 4.20 -3.24
C GLU A 50 7.78 3.22 -3.82
N ASP A 51 7.89 2.90 -5.12
CA ASP A 51 7.00 1.97 -5.80
C ASP A 51 6.99 0.58 -5.12
N PHE A 52 8.16 0.15 -4.63
CA PHE A 52 8.29 -1.10 -3.88
C PHE A 52 7.49 -1.05 -2.58
N ILE A 53 7.70 -0.02 -1.76
CA ILE A 53 6.98 0.15 -0.49
C ILE A 53 5.47 0.28 -0.71
N VAL A 54 5.04 0.99 -1.75
CA VAL A 54 3.62 1.09 -2.14
C VAL A 54 3.06 -0.27 -2.53
N ALA A 55 3.80 -1.07 -3.31
CA ALA A 55 3.38 -2.44 -3.66
C ALA A 55 3.24 -3.34 -2.43
N LEU A 56 4.15 -3.23 -1.46
CA LEU A 56 4.06 -3.96 -0.19
C LEU A 56 2.84 -3.51 0.62
N ALA A 57 2.63 -2.21 0.74
CA ALA A 57 1.52 -1.63 1.48
C ALA A 57 0.16 -2.04 0.90
N HIS A 58 0.03 -2.06 -0.42
CA HIS A 58 -1.17 -2.55 -1.10
C HIS A 58 -1.38 -4.04 -0.83
N LYS A 59 -0.33 -4.86 -0.95
CA LYS A 59 -0.42 -6.31 -0.76
C LYS A 59 -0.90 -6.72 0.63
N CYS A 60 -0.45 -6.03 1.67
CA CYS A 60 -0.82 -6.36 3.04
C CYS A 60 -2.01 -5.54 3.57
N GLU A 61 -2.70 -4.82 2.67
CA GLU A 61 -3.85 -3.96 2.99
C GLU A 61 -3.52 -3.00 4.15
N LEU A 62 -2.41 -2.27 4.00
CA LEU A 62 -1.81 -1.49 5.09
C LEU A 62 -2.82 -0.56 5.76
N TYR A 63 -3.78 -0.01 5.01
CA TYR A 63 -4.84 0.86 5.49
C TYR A 63 -5.72 0.26 6.60
N HIS A 64 -5.79 -1.08 6.72
CA HIS A 64 -6.52 -1.80 7.78
C HIS A 64 -5.66 -2.16 9.01
N VAL A 65 -4.34 -2.00 8.92
CA VAL A 65 -3.40 -2.39 9.99
C VAL A 65 -3.53 -1.44 11.19
N PRO A 66 -3.28 -1.87 12.43
CA PRO A 66 -3.15 -0.93 13.55
C PRO A 66 -2.06 0.12 13.28
N GLN A 67 -2.31 1.38 13.64
CA GLN A 67 -1.34 2.48 13.48
C GLN A 67 -0.25 2.43 14.57
N VAL A 68 0.48 1.31 14.60
CA VAL A 68 1.58 1.02 15.52
C VAL A 68 2.77 0.57 14.69
N ARG A 69 3.95 1.17 14.93
CA ARG A 69 5.14 0.98 14.09
C ARG A 69 5.45 -0.50 13.81
N LYS A 70 5.51 -1.32 14.87
CA LYS A 70 5.81 -2.75 14.77
C LYS A 70 4.79 -3.51 13.92
N SER A 71 3.49 -3.19 14.03
CA SER A 71 2.44 -3.81 13.21
C SER A 71 2.58 -3.45 11.73
N VAL A 72 3.00 -2.21 11.42
CA VAL A 72 3.29 -1.76 10.05
C VAL A 72 4.52 -2.48 9.50
N GLU A 73 5.62 -2.52 10.25
CA GLU A 73 6.83 -3.26 9.88
C GLU A 73 6.52 -4.74 9.57
N ASP A 74 5.78 -5.42 10.46
CA ASP A 74 5.45 -6.83 10.29
C ASP A 74 4.49 -7.08 9.12
N CYS A 75 3.61 -6.13 8.80
CA CYS A 75 2.76 -6.18 7.61
C CYS A 75 3.60 -6.14 6.33
N LEU A 76 4.45 -5.12 6.21
CA LEU A 76 5.30 -4.90 5.05
C LEU A 76 6.32 -6.02 4.89
N ARG A 77 6.92 -6.49 5.99
CA ARG A 77 7.83 -7.65 6.01
C ARG A 77 7.16 -8.89 5.45
N ARG A 78 5.93 -9.20 5.88
CA ARG A 78 5.18 -10.34 5.32
C ARG A 78 4.89 -10.17 3.84
N ALA A 79 4.57 -8.95 3.38
CA ALA A 79 4.40 -8.68 1.96
C ALA A 79 5.70 -8.86 1.17
N ALA A 80 6.84 -8.41 1.69
CA ALA A 80 8.14 -8.59 1.04
C ALA A 80 8.52 -10.08 0.89
N ASN A 81 8.13 -10.90 1.86
CA ASN A 81 8.35 -12.35 1.85
C ASN A 81 7.29 -13.15 1.07
N ASP A 82 6.20 -12.52 0.64
CA ASP A 82 5.15 -13.21 -0.12
C ASP A 82 5.53 -13.27 -1.62
N PRO A 83 5.66 -14.48 -2.21
CA PRO A 83 6.08 -14.63 -3.61
C PRO A 83 5.06 -14.09 -4.61
N THR A 84 3.83 -13.81 -4.18
CA THR A 84 2.73 -13.31 -5.02
C THR A 84 2.59 -11.79 -5.01
N THR A 85 3.33 -11.08 -4.15
CA THR A 85 3.31 -9.61 -4.07
C THR A 85 3.69 -8.99 -5.39
N LYS A 86 2.91 -8.08 -5.98
CA LYS A 86 3.28 -7.50 -7.29
C LYS A 86 4.33 -6.40 -7.12
N ILE A 87 5.61 -6.75 -7.12
CA ILE A 87 6.73 -5.80 -6.98
C ILE A 87 7.12 -5.17 -8.32
N PRO A 88 7.80 -4.00 -8.32
CA PRO A 88 8.32 -3.36 -9.52
C PRO A 88 9.26 -4.28 -10.30
N ARG A 89 9.26 -4.17 -11.64
CA ARG A 89 10.09 -5.02 -12.51
C ARG A 89 11.61 -4.77 -12.37
N SER A 90 12.00 -3.62 -11.84
CA SER A 90 13.38 -3.27 -11.56
C SER A 90 13.96 -4.00 -10.34
N ILE A 91 13.11 -4.55 -9.48
CA ILE A 91 13.52 -5.26 -8.27
C ILE A 91 13.38 -6.76 -8.50
N ASP A 92 14.47 -7.47 -8.22
CA ASP A 92 14.46 -8.92 -8.26
C ASP A 92 13.59 -9.50 -7.13
N ARG A 93 12.86 -10.58 -7.44
CA ARG A 93 11.95 -11.19 -6.46
C ARG A 93 12.71 -11.74 -5.26
N GLU A 94 13.84 -12.39 -5.50
CA GLU A 94 14.59 -13.09 -4.46
C GLU A 94 15.27 -12.08 -3.52
N SER A 95 15.57 -10.88 -4.02
CA SER A 95 16.15 -9.79 -3.22
C SER A 95 15.13 -8.98 -2.42
N ALA A 96 13.82 -9.07 -2.73
CA ALA A 96 12.79 -8.23 -2.09
C ALA A 96 12.78 -8.27 -0.55
N PRO A 97 12.91 -9.42 0.13
CA PRO A 97 13.01 -9.45 1.60
C PRO A 97 14.24 -8.70 2.11
N ALA A 98 15.40 -8.90 1.48
CA ALA A 98 16.65 -8.27 1.90
C ALA A 98 16.65 -6.76 1.67
N LEU A 99 16.10 -6.32 0.53
CA LEU A 99 15.91 -4.90 0.22
C LEU A 99 15.01 -4.22 1.26
N PHE A 100 13.90 -4.86 1.63
CA PHE A 100 13.01 -4.31 2.65
C PHE A 100 13.71 -4.14 4.02
N GLU A 101 14.50 -5.12 4.45
CA GLU A 101 15.25 -4.98 5.71
C GLU A 101 16.32 -3.87 5.61
N ALA A 102 16.96 -3.67 4.46
CA ALA A 102 17.90 -2.58 4.26
C ALA A 102 17.22 -1.20 4.39
N LEU A 103 16.06 -1.01 3.76
CA LEU A 103 15.28 0.23 3.86
C LEU A 103 14.81 0.52 5.29
N LEU A 104 14.52 -0.51 6.09
CA LEU A 104 14.22 -0.35 7.52
C LEU A 104 15.45 0.13 8.30
N VAL A 105 16.63 -0.44 8.03
CA VAL A 105 17.88 -0.05 8.67
C VAL A 105 18.23 1.40 8.35
N GLU A 106 18.08 1.83 7.09
CA GLU A 106 18.27 3.21 6.66
C GLU A 106 17.31 4.18 7.36
N ALA A 107 16.07 3.75 7.66
CA ALA A 107 15.11 4.49 8.46
C ALA A 107 15.42 4.51 9.97
N GLY A 108 16.54 3.91 10.39
CA GLY A 108 16.94 3.81 11.79
C GLY A 108 16.16 2.77 12.58
N VAL A 109 15.49 1.81 11.91
CA VAL A 109 14.88 0.64 12.56
C VAL A 109 15.95 -0.45 12.68
N PRO A 110 16.31 -0.90 13.90
CA PRO A 110 17.29 -1.96 14.05
C PRO A 110 16.78 -3.26 13.41
N PRO A 111 17.67 -4.09 12.82
CA PRO A 111 17.28 -5.40 12.33
C PRO A 111 16.69 -6.22 13.48
N ASN A 112 15.64 -7.02 13.21
CA ASN A 112 15.12 -7.94 14.22
C ASN A 112 16.28 -8.83 14.70
N MET A 113 16.66 -8.70 15.97
CA MET A 113 17.52 -9.66 16.67
C MET A 113 16.75 -10.95 16.97
#